data_AF-A0AAJ2H2L7-F1
#
_entry.id   AF-A0AAJ2H2L7-F1
#
_cell.length_a   1.000
_cell.length_b   1.000
_cell.length_c   1.000
_cell.angle_alpha   90.00
_cell.angle_beta   90.00
_cell.angle_gamma   90.00
#
_symmetry.space_group_name_H-M   'P 1'
#
loop_
_entity.id
_entity.type
_entity.pdbx_description
1 polymer ?
#
loop_
_entity_poly.entity_id
_entity_poly.type
_entity_poly.pdbx_seq_one_letter_code
_entity_poly.pdbx_strand_id
1 'polypeptide(L)'
;MYAIIFQCLRFNYVVMIYYCVKTDEFLQSVLDIVSRGGSHYLQLKVAQAKAESTIQKFKNRYDLDITARVRSYRLHEQKEPQPVLDLVVLQNPALCANEQVLLCLIATLPQHIRHGDGRLLDANDWIAQIYAEKEHFFNVSDRKNRLCYSVTHPAKTDTAQKRIASDLSVYELVQLPYSKQERKQADIVKLEGWTWRLDKDYQKYKLLQLETAFKDAQKAKGRGDGAAKQDSFIQSELDILQRMAGFRGVRDDVFKLQTPILGLYRRYLNRPCQLELKIPRYVMKRSRLCKTFDEMIGFRT
;
A
#
# COMPACT_ATOMS: atom_id res chain seq x y z
N MET A 1 6.61 -36.00 0.68
CA MET A 1 5.47 -35.86 1.61
C MET A 1 5.97 -35.17 2.87
N TYR A 2 6.00 -33.83 2.88
CA TYR A 2 6.25 -33.03 4.08
C TYR A 2 5.33 -31.82 4.03
N ALA A 3 4.27 -31.89 4.83
CA ALA A 3 3.39 -30.78 5.10
C ALA A 3 4.13 -29.78 6.00
N ILE A 4 4.45 -28.60 5.46
CA ILE A 4 4.80 -27.45 6.28
C ILE A 4 3.50 -26.94 6.88
N ILE A 5 3.20 -27.43 8.07
CA ILE A 5 2.12 -26.95 8.93
C ILE A 5 2.48 -25.53 9.35
N PHE A 6 1.84 -24.53 8.74
CA PHE A 6 1.79 -23.17 9.29
C PHE A 6 0.91 -23.19 10.55
N GLN A 7 1.49 -23.62 11.66
CA GLN A 7 0.88 -23.53 12.98
C GLN A 7 1.06 -22.10 13.49
N CYS A 8 0.11 -21.22 13.16
CA CYS A 8 -0.18 -20.06 13.99
C CYS A 8 -1.57 -20.24 14.61
N LEU A 9 -1.60 -21.10 15.63
CA LEU A 9 -2.64 -21.10 16.65
C LEU A 9 -2.60 -19.77 17.41
N ARG A 10 -3.40 -18.82 16.97
CA ARG A 10 -4.09 -17.88 17.86
C ARG A 10 -5.53 -17.78 17.38
N PHE A 11 -6.44 -18.40 18.12
CA PHE A 11 -7.87 -18.09 18.10
C PHE A 11 -8.05 -16.66 18.64
N ASN A 12 -7.61 -15.67 17.87
CA ASN A 12 -8.12 -14.33 17.99
C ASN A 12 -9.33 -14.27 17.06
N TYR A 13 -10.45 -13.76 17.55
CA TYR A 13 -11.54 -13.29 16.70
C TYR A 13 -10.96 -12.25 15.74
N VAL A 14 -10.47 -12.69 14.59
CA VAL A 14 -10.07 -11.79 13.52
C VAL A 14 -11.37 -11.39 12.87
N VAL A 15 -11.89 -10.24 13.30
CA VAL A 15 -12.92 -9.49 12.60
C VAL A 15 -12.32 -9.07 11.25
N MET A 16 -13.11 -9.08 10.18
CA MET A 16 -12.67 -8.68 8.83
C MET A 16 -12.57 -7.15 8.69
N ILE A 17 -12.13 -6.49 9.77
CA ILE A 17 -11.89 -5.05 9.85
C ILE A 17 -10.47 -4.86 10.42
N TYR A 18 -9.67 -4.08 9.71
CA TYR A 18 -8.25 -3.95 9.95
C TYR A 18 -7.88 -2.49 10.18
N TYR A 19 -7.79 -2.07 11.44
CA TYR A 19 -7.40 -0.71 11.83
C TYR A 19 -5.89 -0.52 11.75
N CYS A 20 -5.45 0.49 10.99
CA CYS A 20 -4.05 0.79 10.71
C CYS A 20 -3.76 2.26 11.02
N VAL A 21 -2.67 2.52 11.76
CA VAL A 21 -2.21 3.89 12.07
C VAL A 21 -0.97 4.28 11.27
N LYS A 22 -0.33 3.29 10.63
CA LYS A 22 0.81 3.51 9.74
C LYS A 22 0.47 3.09 8.31
N THR A 23 1.03 3.81 7.35
CA THR A 23 0.83 3.53 5.92
C THR A 23 1.33 2.15 5.52
N ASP A 24 2.46 1.69 6.07
CA ASP A 24 3.00 0.35 5.81
C ASP A 24 2.08 -0.77 6.30
N GLU A 25 1.44 -0.61 7.46
CA GLU A 25 0.44 -1.54 7.99
C GLU A 25 -0.79 -1.66 7.07
N PHE A 26 -1.27 -0.52 6.57
CA PHE A 26 -2.38 -0.47 5.62
C PHE A 26 -2.02 -1.18 4.31
N LEU A 27 -0.90 -0.77 3.69
CA LEU A 27 -0.44 -1.35 2.43
C LEU A 27 -0.19 -2.85 2.58
N GLN A 28 0.39 -3.30 3.69
CA GLN A 28 0.58 -4.73 3.96
C GLN A 28 -0.74 -5.47 4.14
N SER A 29 -1.72 -4.89 4.84
CA SER A 29 -3.03 -5.53 5.04
C SER A 29 -3.77 -5.71 3.71
N VAL A 30 -3.78 -4.67 2.86
CA VAL A 30 -4.31 -4.75 1.49
C VAL A 30 -3.59 -5.83 0.69
N LEU A 31 -2.25 -5.84 0.73
CA LEU A 31 -1.44 -6.82 0.00
C LEU A 31 -1.73 -8.25 0.43
N ASP A 32 -1.90 -8.50 1.73
CA ASP A 32 -2.25 -9.81 2.29
C ASP A 32 -3.63 -10.28 1.81
N ILE A 33 -4.62 -9.40 1.73
CA ILE A 33 -5.97 -9.73 1.25
C ILE A 33 -5.92 -10.07 -0.24
N VAL A 34 -5.30 -9.21 -1.06
CA VAL A 34 -5.20 -9.43 -2.51
C VAL A 34 -4.37 -10.67 -2.85
N SER A 35 -3.28 -10.91 -2.12
CA SER A 35 -2.47 -12.14 -2.29
C SER A 35 -3.22 -13.43 -1.96
N ARG A 36 -4.30 -13.35 -1.15
CA ARG A 36 -5.21 -14.45 -0.83
C ARG A 36 -6.40 -14.56 -1.80
N GLY A 37 -6.45 -13.73 -2.84
CA GLY A 37 -7.49 -13.79 -3.88
C GLY A 37 -8.46 -12.62 -3.89
N GLY A 38 -8.28 -11.61 -3.02
CA GLY A 38 -9.04 -10.36 -3.12
C GLY A 38 -8.83 -9.73 -4.51
N SER A 39 -9.91 -9.47 -5.22
CA SER A 39 -9.86 -9.14 -6.65
C SER A 39 -10.57 -7.84 -7.01
N HIS A 40 -11.50 -7.38 -6.18
CA HIS A 40 -12.26 -6.16 -6.41
C HIS A 40 -12.19 -5.25 -5.19
N TYR A 41 -12.12 -3.95 -5.38
CA TYR A 41 -11.95 -2.99 -4.30
C TYR A 41 -12.85 -1.76 -4.44
N LEU A 42 -13.18 -1.18 -3.30
CA LEU A 42 -13.79 0.14 -3.17
C LEU A 42 -12.97 0.93 -2.17
N GLN A 43 -12.51 2.13 -2.56
CA GLN A 43 -11.73 3.01 -1.70
C GLN A 43 -12.43 4.35 -1.55
N LEU A 44 -12.58 4.82 -0.31
CA LEU A 44 -13.23 6.08 0.01
C LEU A 44 -12.51 6.81 1.15
N LYS A 45 -12.38 8.12 1.02
CA LYS A 45 -11.96 9.01 2.11
C LYS A 45 -13.21 9.56 2.77
N VAL A 46 -13.33 9.39 4.08
CA VAL A 46 -14.46 9.88 4.88
C VAL A 46 -13.97 10.88 5.91
N ALA A 47 -14.83 11.85 6.25
CA ALA A 47 -14.57 12.74 7.38
C ALA A 47 -14.48 11.92 8.67
N GLN A 48 -13.49 12.21 9.51
CA GLN A 48 -13.22 11.49 10.75
C GLN A 48 -14.44 11.44 11.66
N ALA A 49 -15.19 12.55 11.78
CA ALA A 49 -16.43 12.62 12.56
C ALA A 49 -17.55 11.66 12.08
N LYS A 50 -17.51 11.20 10.83
CA LYS A 50 -18.47 10.25 10.26
C LYS A 50 -17.91 8.84 10.10
N ALA A 51 -16.62 8.64 10.35
CA ALA A 51 -15.92 7.40 10.02
C ALA A 51 -16.48 6.21 10.81
N GLU A 52 -16.69 6.35 12.12
CA GLU A 52 -17.26 5.30 12.95
C GLU A 52 -18.64 4.84 12.46
N SER A 53 -19.54 5.81 12.22
CA SER A 53 -20.89 5.51 11.69
C SER A 53 -20.84 4.83 10.31
N THR A 54 -19.87 5.18 9.48
CA THR A 54 -19.68 4.56 8.15
C THR A 54 -19.14 3.15 8.28
N ILE A 55 -18.17 2.93 9.18
CA ILE A 55 -17.62 1.61 9.47
C ILE A 55 -18.72 0.69 10.03
N GLN A 56 -19.57 1.18 10.93
CA GLN A 56 -20.67 0.40 11.47
C GLN A 56 -21.71 0.04 10.40
N LYS A 57 -22.01 0.97 9.47
CA LYS A 57 -22.85 0.68 8.30
C LYS A 57 -22.25 -0.42 7.44
N PHE A 58 -20.96 -0.34 7.10
CA PHE A 58 -20.28 -1.37 6.33
C PHE A 58 -20.18 -2.71 7.07
N LYS A 59 -19.93 -2.68 8.37
CA LYS A 59 -19.88 -3.86 9.22
C LYS A 59 -21.19 -4.66 9.13
N ASN A 60 -22.33 -3.97 9.27
CA ASN A 60 -23.65 -4.60 9.19
C ASN A 60 -23.97 -5.04 7.75
N ARG A 61 -23.73 -4.17 6.77
CA ARG A 61 -24.08 -4.40 5.37
C ARG A 61 -23.32 -5.56 4.75
N TYR A 62 -22.01 -5.62 4.97
CA TYR A 62 -21.11 -6.60 4.33
C TYR A 62 -20.78 -7.78 5.22
N ASP A 63 -21.42 -7.86 6.39
CA ASP A 63 -21.20 -8.88 7.41
C ASP A 63 -19.72 -9.10 7.72
N LEU A 64 -19.06 -8.00 8.13
CA LEU A 64 -17.61 -7.98 8.39
C LEU A 64 -17.26 -8.59 9.76
N ASP A 65 -18.25 -8.89 10.61
CA ASP A 65 -18.07 -9.49 11.93
C ASP A 65 -17.97 -11.02 11.90
N ILE A 66 -17.20 -11.52 10.93
CA ILE A 66 -17.02 -12.95 10.72
C ILE A 66 -15.59 -13.36 11.03
N THR A 67 -15.45 -14.58 11.55
CA THR A 67 -14.13 -15.19 11.79
C THR A 67 -13.50 -15.67 10.50
N ALA A 68 -12.18 -15.86 10.49
CA ALA A 68 -11.46 -16.45 9.35
C ALA A 68 -12.01 -17.82 8.93
N ARG A 69 -12.53 -18.61 9.88
CA ARG A 69 -13.19 -19.90 9.60
C ARG A 69 -14.49 -19.70 8.83
N VAL A 70 -15.37 -18.81 9.31
CA VAL A 70 -16.64 -18.50 8.64
C VAL A 70 -16.40 -17.89 7.25
N ARG A 71 -15.42 -17.00 7.13
CA ARG A 71 -14.98 -16.45 5.85
C ARG A 71 -14.59 -17.55 4.86
N SER A 72 -13.77 -18.51 5.29
CA SER A 72 -13.32 -19.62 4.44
C SER A 72 -14.48 -20.54 4.05
N TYR A 73 -15.37 -20.84 5.01
CA TYR A 73 -16.57 -21.62 4.77
C TYR A 73 -17.48 -20.99 3.70
N ARG A 74 -17.76 -19.68 3.79
CA ARG A 74 -18.57 -18.95 2.79
C ARG A 74 -17.95 -18.95 1.40
N LEU A 75 -16.63 -18.81 1.34
CA LEU A 75 -15.91 -18.67 0.08
C LEU A 75 -15.74 -20.01 -0.66
N HIS A 76 -15.70 -21.14 0.06
CA HIS A 76 -15.26 -22.42 -0.51
C HIS A 76 -16.15 -23.63 -0.21
N GLU A 77 -16.80 -23.69 0.95
CA GLU A 77 -17.40 -24.94 1.47
C GLU A 77 -18.94 -24.95 1.40
N GLN A 78 -19.58 -23.82 1.13
CA GLN A 78 -21.03 -23.75 0.93
C GLN A 78 -21.47 -24.41 -0.39
N LYS A 79 -22.72 -24.88 -0.44
CA LYS A 79 -23.36 -25.34 -1.68
C LYS A 79 -23.43 -24.23 -2.72
N GLU A 80 -23.65 -22.99 -2.27
CA GLU A 80 -23.62 -21.77 -3.07
C GLU A 80 -22.61 -20.80 -2.46
N PRO A 81 -21.33 -20.85 -2.89
CA PRO A 81 -20.30 -19.99 -2.34
C PRO A 81 -20.54 -18.52 -2.63
N GLN A 82 -20.24 -17.68 -1.64
CA GLN A 82 -20.55 -16.26 -1.65
C GLN A 82 -19.28 -15.40 -1.65
N PRO A 83 -19.33 -14.20 -2.24
CA PRO A 83 -18.27 -13.22 -2.06
C PRO A 83 -18.11 -12.89 -0.57
N VAL A 84 -16.87 -12.62 -0.16
CA VAL A 84 -16.54 -12.15 1.20
C VAL A 84 -15.75 -10.86 1.11
N LEU A 85 -16.02 -9.92 2.02
CA LEU A 85 -15.35 -8.63 2.05
C LEU A 85 -14.47 -8.48 3.29
N ASP A 86 -13.36 -7.79 3.08
CA ASP A 86 -12.43 -7.36 4.11
C ASP A 86 -12.35 -5.82 4.08
N LEU A 87 -12.41 -5.16 5.24
CA LEU A 87 -12.27 -3.71 5.37
C LEU A 87 -10.90 -3.36 5.98
N VAL A 88 -10.11 -2.56 5.28
CA VAL A 88 -8.89 -1.95 5.83
C VAL A 88 -9.16 -0.47 6.09
N VAL A 89 -8.91 -0.04 7.33
CA VAL A 89 -9.11 1.33 7.81
C VAL A 89 -7.75 1.95 8.09
N LEU A 90 -7.48 3.14 7.56
CA LEU A 90 -6.23 3.86 7.80
C LEU A 90 -6.50 5.27 8.32
N GLN A 91 -5.80 5.62 9.40
CA GLN A 91 -5.63 6.98 9.85
C GLN A 91 -4.16 7.21 10.24
N ASN A 92 -3.39 7.81 9.33
CA ASN A 92 -2.00 8.19 9.57
C ASN A 92 -1.91 9.70 9.87
N PRO A 93 -0.73 10.26 10.20
CA PRO A 93 -0.60 11.67 10.54
C PRO A 93 -1.12 12.64 9.47
N ALA A 94 -0.95 12.32 8.19
CA ALA A 94 -1.43 13.16 7.09
C ALA A 94 -2.98 13.15 7.01
N LEU A 95 -3.60 11.99 7.18
CA LEU A 95 -5.06 11.87 7.21
C LEU A 95 -5.65 12.51 8.48
N CYS A 96 -5.01 12.32 9.63
CA CYS A 96 -5.39 12.96 10.89
C CYS A 96 -5.32 14.49 10.79
N ALA A 97 -4.27 15.05 10.17
CA ALA A 97 -4.14 16.49 9.97
C ALA A 97 -5.22 17.09 9.05
N ASN A 98 -5.88 16.25 8.24
CA ASN A 98 -6.98 16.62 7.36
C ASN A 98 -8.34 16.17 7.91
N GLU A 99 -8.41 15.68 9.15
CA GLU A 99 -9.63 15.13 9.76
C GLU A 99 -10.32 14.07 8.87
N GLN A 100 -9.52 13.20 8.27
CA GLN A 100 -9.97 12.16 7.36
C GLN A 100 -9.58 10.76 7.83
N VAL A 101 -10.34 9.78 7.39
CA VAL A 101 -10.04 8.35 7.51
C VAL A 101 -10.18 7.73 6.12
N LEU A 102 -9.23 6.88 5.74
CA LEU A 102 -9.28 6.12 4.49
C LEU A 102 -9.89 4.74 4.77
N LEU A 103 -10.94 4.39 4.04
CA LEU A 103 -11.55 3.06 4.06
C LEU A 103 -11.28 2.37 2.72
N CYS A 104 -10.84 1.12 2.78
CA CYS A 104 -10.64 0.26 1.62
C CYS A 104 -11.35 -1.07 1.85
N LEU A 105 -12.47 -1.27 1.16
CA LEU A 105 -13.17 -2.55 1.09
C LEU A 105 -12.57 -3.37 -0.04
N ILE A 106 -12.30 -4.65 0.22
CA ILE A 106 -11.76 -5.58 -0.77
C ILE A 106 -12.61 -6.84 -0.77
N ALA A 107 -13.22 -7.13 -1.92
CA ALA A 107 -14.00 -8.33 -2.15
C ALA A 107 -13.12 -9.46 -2.67
N THR A 108 -13.27 -10.63 -2.06
CA THR A 108 -12.75 -11.91 -2.55
C THR A 108 -13.92 -12.70 -3.10
N LEU A 109 -13.85 -13.04 -4.38
CA LEU A 109 -14.90 -13.80 -5.05
C LEU A 109 -14.55 -15.30 -5.06
N PRO A 110 -15.55 -16.19 -4.96
CA PRO A 110 -15.36 -17.63 -5.17
C PRO A 110 -14.72 -17.97 -6.53
N GLN A 111 -13.97 -19.09 -6.59
CA GLN A 111 -13.21 -19.45 -7.80
C GLN A 111 -14.06 -19.93 -9.00
N HIS A 112 -15.33 -20.27 -8.81
CA HIS A 112 -16.17 -20.95 -9.81
C HIS A 112 -17.41 -20.15 -10.24
N ILE A 113 -17.30 -18.82 -10.27
CA ILE A 113 -18.40 -17.94 -10.68
C ILE A 113 -18.84 -18.28 -12.11
N ARG A 114 -20.06 -18.81 -12.27
CA ARG A 114 -20.73 -19.00 -13.56
C ARG A 114 -22.23 -18.73 -13.36
N HIS A 115 -22.85 -18.02 -14.28
CA HIS A 115 -24.29 -17.94 -14.46
C HIS A 115 -24.86 -19.34 -14.71
N GLY A 116 -26.17 -19.50 -14.50
CA GLY A 116 -26.92 -20.70 -14.89
C GLY A 116 -26.88 -21.00 -16.40
N ASP A 117 -26.46 -20.04 -17.23
CA ASP A 117 -26.23 -20.20 -18.68
C ASP A 117 -24.74 -20.44 -19.06
N GLY A 118 -23.85 -20.54 -18.07
CA GLY A 118 -22.42 -20.79 -18.25
C GLY A 118 -21.52 -19.57 -18.45
N ARG A 119 -22.06 -18.34 -18.46
CA ARG A 119 -21.27 -17.08 -18.56
C ARG A 119 -20.68 -16.67 -17.20
N LEU A 120 -19.61 -15.87 -17.13
CA LEU A 120 -19.12 -15.31 -15.85
C LEU A 120 -20.03 -14.14 -15.41
N LEU A 121 -20.52 -14.16 -14.17
CA LEU A 121 -21.25 -13.00 -13.60
C LEU A 121 -20.30 -11.79 -13.50
N ASP A 122 -20.80 -10.59 -13.83
CA ASP A 122 -20.09 -9.37 -13.47
C ASP A 122 -19.94 -9.30 -11.95
N ALA A 123 -18.73 -9.00 -11.48
CA ALA A 123 -18.42 -8.99 -10.05
C ALA A 123 -19.27 -7.98 -9.28
N ASN A 124 -19.56 -6.81 -9.87
CA ASN A 124 -20.37 -5.79 -9.23
C ASN A 124 -21.82 -6.24 -9.11
N ASP A 125 -22.38 -6.81 -10.17
CA ASP A 125 -23.75 -7.33 -10.15
C ASP A 125 -23.90 -8.46 -9.13
N TRP A 126 -22.88 -9.29 -8.97
CA TRP A 126 -22.94 -10.38 -7.99
C TRP A 126 -22.83 -9.89 -6.55
N ILE A 127 -21.89 -8.99 -6.27
CA ILE A 127 -21.78 -8.33 -4.96
C ILE A 127 -23.10 -7.60 -4.66
N ALA A 128 -23.66 -6.91 -5.64
CA ALA A 128 -24.93 -6.23 -5.56
C ALA A 128 -26.09 -7.18 -5.25
N GLN A 129 -26.12 -8.36 -5.87
CA GLN A 129 -27.17 -9.35 -5.64
C GLN A 129 -27.11 -9.93 -4.22
N ILE A 130 -25.91 -10.24 -3.72
CA ILE A 130 -25.72 -10.87 -2.41
C ILE A 130 -25.93 -9.87 -1.27
N TYR A 131 -25.45 -8.63 -1.44
CA TYR A 131 -25.49 -7.60 -0.42
C TYR A 131 -26.59 -6.55 -0.64
N ALA A 132 -27.37 -6.66 -1.72
CA ALA A 132 -28.47 -5.76 -2.12
C ALA A 132 -28.05 -4.30 -2.40
N GLU A 133 -26.88 -4.06 -3.00
CA GLU A 133 -26.26 -2.72 -3.04
C GLU A 133 -25.62 -2.36 -4.39
N LYS A 134 -25.48 -1.05 -4.67
CA LYS A 134 -25.03 -0.54 -5.99
C LYS A 134 -23.64 0.09 -6.00
N GLU A 135 -22.86 -0.09 -4.94
CA GLU A 135 -21.50 0.45 -4.88
C GLU A 135 -20.64 -0.21 -5.97
N HIS A 136 -19.87 0.60 -6.68
CA HIS A 136 -19.03 0.10 -7.76
C HIS A 136 -17.62 -0.24 -7.24
N PHE A 137 -17.26 -1.50 -7.36
CA PHE A 137 -15.95 -2.05 -7.09
C PHE A 137 -15.13 -2.14 -8.38
N PHE A 138 -13.89 -1.72 -8.29
CA PHE A 138 -12.90 -1.81 -9.36
C PHE A 138 -12.08 -3.08 -9.23
N ASN A 139 -11.70 -3.68 -10.37
CA ASN A 139 -10.83 -4.85 -10.36
C ASN A 139 -9.37 -4.44 -10.11
N VAL A 140 -8.71 -5.05 -9.14
CA VAL A 140 -7.30 -4.74 -8.79
C VAL A 140 -6.32 -5.02 -9.93
N SER A 141 -6.70 -5.85 -10.90
CA SER A 141 -5.92 -6.20 -12.10
C SER A 141 -6.16 -5.24 -13.27
N ASP A 142 -7.19 -4.38 -13.19
CA ASP A 142 -7.43 -3.38 -14.22
C ASP A 142 -6.29 -2.36 -14.22
N ARG A 143 -5.64 -2.21 -15.38
CA ARG A 143 -4.53 -1.28 -15.55
C ARG A 143 -4.97 0.18 -15.55
N LYS A 144 -6.23 0.46 -15.87
CA LYS A 144 -6.78 1.83 -15.88
C LYS A 144 -7.16 2.29 -14.48
N ASN A 145 -7.77 1.39 -13.71
CA ASN A 145 -8.27 1.65 -12.36
C ASN A 145 -7.50 0.83 -11.33
N ARG A 146 -6.17 1.02 -11.29
CA ARG A 146 -5.34 0.33 -10.31
C ARG A 146 -5.63 0.84 -8.91
N LEU A 147 -5.56 -0.08 -7.95
CA LEU A 147 -5.61 0.30 -6.54
C LEU A 147 -4.36 1.10 -6.19
N CYS A 148 -4.55 2.38 -5.87
CA CYS A 148 -3.50 3.32 -5.55
C CYS A 148 -3.68 3.93 -4.15
N TYR A 149 -2.57 4.16 -3.47
CA TYR A 149 -2.52 4.97 -2.26
C TYR A 149 -1.96 6.35 -2.59
N SER A 150 -2.73 7.39 -2.32
CA SER A 150 -2.35 8.80 -2.55
C SER A 150 -2.32 9.54 -1.22
N VAL A 151 -1.33 10.42 -1.05
CA VAL A 151 -1.20 11.25 0.15
C VAL A 151 -1.92 12.57 -0.07
N THR A 152 -2.96 12.87 0.72
CA THR A 152 -3.52 14.22 0.75
C THR A 152 -2.60 15.09 1.59
N HIS A 153 -1.83 15.99 0.96
CA HIS A 153 -1.14 17.03 1.71
C HIS A 153 -2.13 18.15 2.08
N PRO A 154 -2.10 18.68 3.31
CA PRO A 154 -2.93 19.83 3.67
C PRO A 154 -2.60 20.99 2.73
N ALA A 155 -3.63 21.61 2.15
CA ALA A 155 -3.56 22.70 1.16
C ALA A 155 -3.01 24.03 1.72
N LYS A 156 -2.10 23.99 2.71
CA LYS A 156 -1.70 25.15 3.51
C LYS A 156 -0.56 25.99 2.92
N THR A 157 -0.02 25.69 1.74
CA THR A 157 0.99 26.59 1.12
C THR A 157 0.99 26.51 -0.40
N ASP A 158 0.86 27.68 -1.02
CA ASP A 158 0.54 27.87 -2.43
C ASP A 158 1.80 27.87 -3.33
N THR A 159 2.46 26.72 -3.42
CA THR A 159 3.57 26.52 -4.36
C THR A 159 3.20 25.44 -5.37
N ALA A 160 3.48 25.68 -6.66
CA ALA A 160 3.17 24.77 -7.75
C ALA A 160 3.72 23.34 -7.52
N GLN A 161 4.87 23.21 -6.84
CA GLN A 161 5.46 21.92 -6.45
C GLN A 161 4.69 21.18 -5.35
N LYS A 162 3.93 21.88 -4.48
CA LYS A 162 3.08 21.25 -3.45
C LYS A 162 1.69 20.86 -3.98
N ARG A 163 1.14 21.64 -4.93
CA ARG A 163 -0.10 21.26 -5.64
C ARG A 163 0.09 19.98 -6.46
N ILE A 164 1.28 19.79 -7.05
CA ILE A 164 1.66 18.53 -7.71
C ILE A 164 1.71 17.38 -6.70
N ALA A 165 2.19 17.61 -5.47
CA ALA A 165 2.32 16.55 -4.46
C ALA A 165 0.98 16.07 -3.85
N SER A 166 -0.07 16.90 -3.79
CA SER A 166 -1.31 16.58 -3.07
C SER A 166 -2.24 15.60 -3.78
N ASP A 167 -2.15 15.49 -5.10
CA ASP A 167 -2.99 14.58 -5.91
C ASP A 167 -2.19 13.40 -6.50
N LEU A 168 -0.91 13.29 -6.18
CA LEU A 168 -0.09 12.18 -6.65
C LEU A 168 -0.40 10.91 -5.86
N SER A 169 -0.78 9.86 -6.59
CA SER A 169 -0.63 8.49 -6.13
C SER A 169 0.84 8.25 -5.78
N VAL A 170 1.09 7.71 -4.59
CA VAL A 170 2.44 7.37 -4.12
C VAL A 170 2.75 5.92 -4.42
N TYR A 171 1.80 5.04 -4.11
CA TYR A 171 1.93 3.61 -4.37
C TYR A 171 0.85 3.12 -5.30
N GLU A 172 1.21 2.23 -6.22
CA GLU A 172 0.28 1.43 -7.04
C GLU A 172 0.43 -0.06 -6.73
N LEU A 173 -0.69 -0.77 -6.61
CA LEU A 173 -0.70 -2.21 -6.44
C LEU A 173 -0.55 -2.90 -7.79
N VAL A 174 0.42 -3.80 -7.89
CA VAL A 174 0.77 -4.45 -9.16
C VAL A 174 1.16 -5.90 -8.97
N GLN A 175 1.04 -6.69 -10.03
CA GLN A 175 1.61 -8.01 -10.11
C GLN A 175 2.96 -7.94 -10.83
N LEU A 176 4.03 -8.45 -10.20
CA LEU A 176 5.36 -8.50 -10.81
C LEU A 176 5.93 -9.92 -10.75
N PRO A 177 6.75 -10.32 -11.72
CA PRO A 177 7.46 -11.59 -11.68
C PRO A 177 8.41 -11.65 -10.48
N TYR A 178 8.52 -12.82 -9.86
CA TYR A 178 9.54 -13.09 -8.86
C TYR A 178 10.88 -13.36 -9.55
N SER A 179 11.96 -12.80 -8.99
CA SER A 179 13.31 -13.11 -9.45
C SER A 179 13.65 -14.59 -9.21
N LYS A 180 14.64 -15.11 -9.94
CA LYS A 180 15.14 -16.49 -9.73
C LYS A 180 15.66 -16.70 -8.30
N GLN A 181 16.26 -15.66 -7.71
CA GLN A 181 16.80 -15.73 -6.34
C GLN A 181 15.68 -15.79 -5.31
N GLU A 182 14.64 -14.95 -5.44
CA GLU A 182 13.48 -14.95 -4.54
C GLU A 182 12.75 -16.28 -4.56
N ARG A 183 12.52 -16.85 -5.75
CA ARG A 183 11.87 -18.16 -5.88
C ARG A 183 12.66 -19.28 -5.21
N LYS A 184 13.99 -19.27 -5.33
CA LYS A 184 14.87 -20.25 -4.67
C LYS A 184 14.93 -20.08 -3.16
N GLN A 185 14.95 -18.86 -2.66
CA GLN A 185 15.10 -18.57 -1.23
C GLN A 185 13.82 -18.88 -0.42
N ALA A 186 12.65 -18.66 -1.02
CA ALA A 186 11.36 -18.77 -0.35
C ALA A 186 10.47 -19.92 -0.89
N ASP A 187 11.06 -20.82 -1.68
CA ASP A 187 10.36 -21.96 -2.33
C ASP A 187 9.06 -21.55 -3.03
N ILE A 188 9.10 -20.42 -3.74
CA ILE A 188 7.92 -19.83 -4.37
C ILE A 188 7.67 -20.52 -5.71
N VAL A 189 6.58 -21.29 -5.78
CA VAL A 189 6.13 -21.97 -7.00
C VAL A 189 5.54 -20.99 -8.03
N LYS A 190 4.90 -19.91 -7.56
CA LYS A 190 4.27 -18.91 -8.43
C LYS A 190 5.31 -18.11 -9.22
N LEU A 191 5.02 -17.80 -10.47
CA LEU A 191 5.88 -16.98 -11.33
C LEU A 191 5.82 -15.49 -10.97
N GLU A 192 4.64 -15.04 -10.54
CA GLU A 192 4.38 -13.65 -10.21
C GLU A 192 3.63 -13.54 -8.89
N GLY A 193 3.73 -12.37 -8.27
CA GLY A 193 3.00 -12.06 -7.06
C GLY A 193 2.70 -10.57 -6.95
N TRP A 194 1.63 -10.28 -6.22
CA TRP A 194 1.24 -8.92 -5.90
C TRP A 194 2.32 -8.23 -5.07
N THR A 195 2.50 -6.94 -5.31
CA THR A 195 3.38 -6.07 -4.52
C THR A 195 3.00 -4.61 -4.77
N TRP A 196 3.40 -3.73 -3.86
CA TRP A 196 3.34 -2.30 -4.09
C TRP A 196 4.57 -1.84 -4.86
N ARG A 197 4.39 -0.88 -5.75
CA ARG A 197 5.45 -0.11 -6.42
C ARG A 197 5.25 1.38 -6.18
N LEU A 198 6.28 2.17 -6.46
CA LEU A 198 6.11 3.61 -6.53
C LEU A 198 5.35 3.96 -7.82
N ASP A 199 4.36 4.83 -7.72
CA ASP A 199 3.68 5.37 -8.89
C ASP A 199 4.68 6.07 -9.84
N LYS A 200 4.45 5.97 -11.15
CA LYS A 200 5.37 6.50 -12.17
C LYS A 200 5.57 8.00 -12.05
N ASP A 201 4.51 8.77 -11.77
CA ASP A 201 4.63 10.21 -11.65
C ASP A 201 5.23 10.60 -10.30
N TYR A 202 5.00 9.80 -9.25
CA TYR A 202 5.72 9.95 -7.99
C TYR A 202 7.22 9.66 -8.12
N GLN A 203 7.63 8.67 -8.93
CA GLN A 203 9.04 8.41 -9.23
C GLN A 203 9.69 9.60 -9.92
N LYS A 204 9.02 10.22 -10.91
CA LYS A 204 9.51 11.44 -11.56
C LYS A 204 9.65 12.59 -10.56
N TYR A 205 8.65 12.78 -9.70
CA TYR A 205 8.69 13.77 -8.62
C TYR A 205 9.91 13.56 -7.71
N LYS A 206 10.20 12.31 -7.32
CA LYS A 206 11.36 11.98 -6.49
C LYS A 206 12.71 12.22 -7.19
N LEU A 207 12.80 11.96 -8.49
CA LEU A 207 13.99 12.34 -9.26
C LEU A 207 14.22 13.86 -9.25
N LEU A 208 13.16 14.66 -9.42
CA LEU A 208 13.25 16.12 -9.35
C LEU A 208 13.68 16.61 -7.96
N GLN A 209 13.19 15.98 -6.88
CA GLN A 209 13.64 16.29 -5.52
C GLN A 209 15.13 16.00 -5.34
N LEU A 210 15.60 14.84 -5.80
CA LEU A 210 17.02 14.49 -5.78
C LEU A 210 17.88 15.50 -6.56
N GLU A 211 17.48 15.85 -7.79
CA GLU A 211 18.19 16.87 -8.57
C GLU A 211 18.23 18.23 -7.88
N THR A 212 17.16 18.60 -7.17
CA THR A 212 17.11 19.84 -6.39
C THR A 212 18.10 19.80 -5.23
N ALA A 213 18.16 18.69 -4.49
CA ALA A 213 19.15 18.48 -3.44
C ALA A 213 20.60 18.60 -3.96
N PHE A 214 20.88 18.09 -5.16
CA PHE A 214 22.20 18.25 -5.81
C PHE A 214 22.50 19.72 -6.18
N LYS A 215 21.51 20.47 -6.67
CA LYS A 215 21.67 21.91 -6.94
C LYS A 215 21.96 22.69 -5.65
N ASP A 216 21.30 22.34 -4.56
CA ASP A 216 21.53 23.01 -3.27
C ASP A 216 22.89 22.63 -2.67
N ALA A 217 23.31 21.38 -2.81
CA ALA A 217 24.67 20.95 -2.49
C ALA A 217 25.74 21.69 -3.33
N GLN A 218 25.48 21.93 -4.62
CA GLN A 218 26.38 22.70 -5.48
C GLN A 218 26.47 24.18 -5.06
N LYS A 219 25.34 24.81 -4.68
CA LYS A 219 25.34 26.17 -4.13
C LYS A 219 26.12 26.24 -2.83
N ALA A 220 25.94 25.25 -1.94
CA ALA A 220 26.69 25.16 -0.68
C ALA A 220 28.19 25.08 -0.95
N LYS A 221 28.62 24.26 -1.92
CA LYS A 221 30.03 24.22 -2.39
C LYS A 221 30.52 25.61 -2.84
N GLY A 222 29.72 26.34 -3.60
CA GLY A 222 30.05 27.70 -4.06
C GLY A 222 30.22 28.73 -2.92
N ARG A 223 29.61 28.49 -1.75
CA ARG A 223 29.76 29.31 -0.55
C ARG A 223 30.93 28.88 0.36
N GLY A 224 31.71 27.88 -0.05
CA GLY A 224 32.77 27.29 0.78
C GLY A 224 32.26 26.36 1.89
N ASP A 225 30.99 25.94 1.85
CA ASP A 225 30.47 24.95 2.81
C ASP A 225 31.18 23.60 2.59
N GLY A 226 31.58 22.95 3.70
CA GLY A 226 32.29 21.67 3.67
C GLY A 226 31.50 20.52 3.05
N ALA A 227 32.20 19.47 2.63
CA ALA A 227 31.64 18.28 1.98
C ALA A 227 30.50 17.64 2.78
N ALA A 228 30.60 17.60 4.11
CA ALA A 228 29.56 17.05 4.99
C ALA A 228 28.20 17.76 4.85
N LYS A 229 28.21 19.09 4.74
CA LYS A 229 26.97 19.87 4.57
C LYS A 229 26.36 19.65 3.19
N GLN A 230 27.19 19.55 2.15
CA GLN A 230 26.74 19.19 0.80
C GLN A 230 26.09 17.80 0.78
N ASP A 231 26.75 16.82 1.40
CA ASP A 231 26.27 15.45 1.49
C ASP A 231 24.97 15.33 2.29
N SER A 232 24.77 16.16 3.31
CA SER A 232 23.54 16.15 4.12
C SER A 232 22.26 16.45 3.33
N PHE A 233 22.32 17.32 2.30
CA PHE A 233 21.17 17.61 1.44
C PHE A 233 20.76 16.38 0.63
N ILE A 234 21.75 15.63 0.15
CA ILE A 234 21.52 14.44 -0.65
C ILE A 234 21.06 13.30 0.26
N GLN A 235 21.75 13.10 1.39
CA GLN A 235 21.43 12.05 2.36
C GLN A 235 19.99 12.17 2.89
N SER A 236 19.48 13.37 3.14
CA SER A 236 18.09 13.54 3.61
C SER A 236 17.06 13.00 2.62
N GLU A 237 17.26 13.20 1.32
CA GLU A 237 16.37 12.65 0.29
C GLU A 237 16.54 11.14 0.12
N LEU A 238 17.77 10.63 0.25
CA LEU A 238 18.03 9.19 0.22
C LEU A 238 17.41 8.46 1.41
N ASP A 239 17.47 9.04 2.60
CA ASP A 239 16.84 8.49 3.80
C ASP A 239 15.33 8.34 3.64
N ILE A 240 14.68 9.33 3.00
CA ILE A 240 13.26 9.26 2.69
C ILE A 240 12.98 8.08 1.76
N LEU A 241 13.73 7.95 0.65
CA LEU A 241 13.55 6.85 -0.29
C LEU A 241 13.79 5.48 0.34
N GLN A 242 14.83 5.38 1.19
CA GLN A 242 15.12 4.14 1.91
C GLN A 242 13.97 3.75 2.84
N ARG A 243 13.41 4.68 3.60
CA ARG A 243 12.27 4.40 4.50
C ARG A 243 11.03 3.90 3.75
N MET A 244 10.85 4.25 2.48
CA MET A 244 9.75 3.75 1.65
C MET A 244 9.94 2.31 1.18
N ALA A 245 11.17 1.78 1.20
CA ALA A 245 11.58 0.52 0.60
C ALA A 245 11.13 -0.74 1.40
N GLY A 246 9.89 -0.73 1.91
CA GLY A 246 9.28 -1.83 2.68
C GLY A 246 8.81 -3.00 1.82
N PHE A 247 8.39 -2.72 0.58
CA PHE A 247 7.83 -3.71 -0.35
C PHE A 247 8.80 -4.05 -1.47
N ARG A 248 8.68 -5.27 -2.01
CA ARG A 248 9.53 -5.76 -3.10
C ARG A 248 9.55 -4.82 -4.30
N GLY A 249 8.38 -4.48 -4.84
CA GLY A 249 8.30 -3.58 -6.00
C GLY A 249 8.86 -2.19 -5.71
N VAL A 250 8.57 -1.63 -4.53
CA VAL A 250 9.12 -0.34 -4.10
C VAL A 250 10.65 -0.38 -3.99
N ARG A 251 11.25 -1.48 -3.51
CA ARG A 251 12.72 -1.63 -3.47
C ARG A 251 13.34 -1.57 -4.85
N ASP A 252 12.78 -2.29 -5.81
CA ASP A 252 13.27 -2.28 -7.18
C ASP A 252 13.22 -0.85 -7.77
N ASP A 253 12.16 -0.11 -7.48
CA ASP A 253 12.03 1.28 -7.94
C ASP A 253 12.98 2.23 -7.19
N VAL A 254 13.14 2.09 -5.88
CA VAL A 254 14.12 2.87 -5.08
C VAL A 254 15.54 2.62 -5.57
N PHE A 255 15.90 1.37 -5.90
CA PHE A 255 17.21 1.05 -6.46
C PHE A 255 17.46 1.72 -7.81
N LYS A 256 16.45 1.74 -8.70
CA LYS A 256 16.52 2.47 -9.97
C LYS A 256 16.68 3.97 -9.75
N LEU A 257 15.97 4.54 -8.77
CA LEU A 257 16.11 5.96 -8.40
C LEU A 257 17.49 6.29 -7.82
N GLN A 258 18.15 5.33 -7.18
CA GLN A 258 19.49 5.51 -6.63
C GLN A 258 20.61 5.38 -7.68
N THR A 259 20.36 4.67 -8.79
CA THR A 259 21.38 4.40 -9.82
C THR A 259 22.04 5.68 -10.39
N PRO A 260 21.32 6.78 -10.67
CA PRO A 260 21.92 8.00 -11.20
C PRO A 260 22.81 8.78 -10.21
N ILE A 261 22.75 8.49 -8.90
CA ILE A 261 23.40 9.29 -7.85
C ILE A 261 24.90 9.44 -8.11
N LEU A 262 25.57 8.35 -8.51
CA LEU A 262 27.01 8.38 -8.79
C LEU A 262 27.37 9.36 -9.92
N GLY A 263 26.55 9.41 -10.97
CA GLY A 263 26.69 10.36 -12.08
C GLY A 263 26.40 11.79 -11.66
N LEU A 264 25.38 11.99 -10.81
CA LEU A 264 25.02 13.31 -10.27
C LEU A 264 26.13 13.87 -9.36
N TYR A 265 26.78 13.04 -8.55
CA TYR A 265 27.94 13.45 -7.75
C TYR A 265 29.08 14.02 -8.59
N ARG A 266 29.43 13.31 -9.69
CA ARG A 266 30.45 13.80 -10.63
C ARG A 266 30.00 15.09 -11.32
N ARG A 267 28.74 15.15 -11.78
CA ARG A 267 28.19 16.30 -12.51
C ARG A 267 28.10 17.59 -11.67
N TYR A 268 27.59 17.50 -10.43
CA TYR A 268 27.28 18.67 -9.62
C TYR A 268 28.39 19.03 -8.62
N LEU A 269 29.08 18.03 -8.06
CA LEU A 269 30.05 18.23 -6.99
C LEU A 269 31.50 17.99 -7.43
N ASN A 270 31.72 17.40 -8.61
CA ASN A 270 33.04 17.03 -9.13
C ASN A 270 33.90 16.23 -8.14
N ARG A 271 33.28 15.25 -7.45
CA ARG A 271 33.94 14.34 -6.52
C ARG A 271 33.21 12.99 -6.46
N PRO A 272 33.85 11.90 -6.02
CA PRO A 272 33.18 10.61 -5.84
C PRO A 272 32.08 10.67 -4.77
N CYS A 273 31.05 9.84 -4.94
CA CYS A 273 30.01 9.65 -3.93
C CYS A 273 30.61 8.98 -2.68
N GLN A 274 30.42 9.62 -1.53
CA GLN A 274 30.83 9.10 -0.22
C GLN A 274 29.65 8.51 0.56
N LEU A 275 28.42 8.66 0.04
CA LEU A 275 27.23 8.13 0.67
C LEU A 275 27.07 6.64 0.40
N GLU A 276 26.62 5.93 1.42
CA GLU A 276 26.37 4.50 1.32
C GLU A 276 24.98 4.25 0.76
N LEU A 277 24.92 3.73 -0.48
CA LEU A 277 23.67 3.38 -1.13
C LEU A 277 23.21 2.00 -0.65
N LYS A 278 22.43 1.99 0.43
CA LYS A 278 21.84 0.78 1.01
C LYS A 278 20.36 0.67 0.66
N ILE A 279 19.92 -0.54 0.34
CA ILE A 279 18.50 -0.91 0.34
C ILE A 279 18.19 -1.57 1.70
N PRO A 280 17.22 -1.05 2.46
CA PRO A 280 16.81 -1.67 3.72
C PRO A 280 16.33 -3.11 3.54
N ARG A 281 16.56 -3.94 4.58
CA ARG A 281 16.07 -5.32 4.64
C ARG A 281 14.54 -5.36 4.67
N TYR A 282 13.97 -6.54 4.38
CA TYR A 282 12.55 -6.82 4.61
C TYR A 282 12.15 -6.44 6.04
N VAL A 283 11.22 -5.48 6.16
CA VAL A 283 10.59 -5.20 7.44
C VAL A 283 9.71 -6.40 7.75
N MET A 284 10.04 -7.13 8.81
CA MET A 284 9.20 -8.24 9.26
C MET A 284 7.83 -7.71 9.66
N LYS A 285 6.78 -8.47 9.31
CA LYS A 285 5.40 -8.16 9.69
C LYS A 285 5.31 -8.00 11.21
N ARG A 286 4.90 -6.81 11.65
CA ARG A 286 4.67 -6.52 13.06
C ARG A 286 3.22 -6.81 13.44
N SER A 287 2.97 -7.04 14.73
CA SER A 287 1.61 -7.03 15.25
C SER A 287 0.97 -5.66 15.01
N ARG A 288 -0.34 -5.64 14.75
CA ARG A 288 -1.06 -4.38 14.64
C ARG A 288 -0.98 -3.58 15.92
N LEU A 289 -0.90 -2.27 15.76
CA LEU A 289 -0.85 -1.32 16.87
C LEU A 289 -2.23 -1.05 17.48
N CYS A 290 -3.29 -1.16 16.68
CA CYS A 290 -4.67 -0.93 17.09
C CYS A 290 -5.57 -2.09 16.64
N LYS A 291 -6.63 -2.33 17.41
CA LYS A 291 -7.66 -3.34 17.16
C LYS A 291 -9.06 -2.74 17.04
N THR A 292 -9.28 -1.54 17.55
CA THR A 292 -10.56 -0.84 17.48
C THR A 292 -10.41 0.52 16.82
N PHE A 293 -11.55 1.11 16.44
CA PHE A 293 -11.59 2.48 15.92
C PHE A 293 -11.16 3.50 16.98
N ASP A 294 -11.62 3.34 18.22
CA ASP A 294 -11.27 4.22 19.34
C ASP A 294 -9.76 4.23 19.63
N GLU A 295 -9.13 3.05 19.63
CA GLU A 295 -7.67 2.93 19.80
C GLU A 295 -6.92 3.63 18.67
N MET A 296 -7.43 3.54 17.43
CA MET A 296 -6.83 4.19 16.26
C MET A 296 -6.92 5.71 16.34
N ILE A 297 -8.08 6.25 16.73
CA ILE A 297 -8.32 7.70 16.86
C ILE A 297 -7.52 8.27 18.05
N GLY A 298 -7.41 7.50 19.13
CA GLY A 298 -6.61 7.85 20.30
C GLY A 298 -5.09 7.73 20.07
N PHE A 299 -4.66 7.15 18.94
CA PHE A 299 -3.25 6.94 18.62
C PHE A 299 -2.58 8.26 18.25
N ARG A 300 -2.08 8.98 19.26
CA ARG A 300 -1.26 10.18 19.09
C ARG A 300 0.17 9.76 18.74
N THR A 301 0.56 9.94 17.48
CA THR A 301 1.97 9.89 17.05
C THR A 301 2.72 11.13 17.46
#